data_AF-A0AAW2FBY6-F1
#
_entry.id   AF-A0AAW2FBY6-F1
#
_cell.length_a   1.000
_cell.length_b   1.000
_cell.length_c   1.000
_cell.angle_alpha   90.00
_cell.angle_beta   90.00
_cell.angle_gamma   90.00
#
_symmetry.space_group_name_H-M   'P 1'
#
loop_
_entity.id
_entity.type
_entity.pdbx_description
1 polymer ?
#
loop_
_entity_poly.entity_id
_entity_poly.type
_entity_poly.pdbx_seq_one_letter_code
_entity_poly.pdbx_strand_id
1 'polypeptide(L)'
;MEPGREGGTWLALSLKGKAAVILNINGEVVTDASKKGRGFLISNFITSNDSIESYLNDLHKENINEKPYNPYCLVLFNLNNTDMHYLSSTKSTGPKKICTSDIIGIGNGGLEHPYKKVETGKEEFKCIIQDADTSKQEDLIEKLIYFLKSKKKCLPDDELQRRCPMAYKNLSSIFISGKDYGTRTHSILLIDGANNVTFVEETLMPDFTWKRQQFENKLICNMY
;
A
#
# COMPACT_ATOMS: atom_id res chain seq x y z
N MET A 1 19.46 -3.43 -4.61
CA MET A 1 18.58 -4.24 -3.75
C MET A 1 19.44 -4.86 -2.66
N GLU A 2 18.88 -5.10 -1.48
CA GLU A 2 19.57 -5.84 -0.43
C GLU A 2 19.71 -7.31 -0.84
N PRO A 3 20.88 -7.95 -0.62
CA PRO A 3 21.08 -9.37 -0.88
C PRO A 3 20.04 -10.25 -0.15
N GLY A 4 19.44 -11.20 -0.86
CA GLY A 4 18.39 -12.10 -0.34
C GLY A 4 16.98 -11.51 -0.34
N ARG A 5 16.78 -10.32 -0.90
CA ARG A 5 15.48 -9.66 -1.08
C ARG A 5 15.10 -9.49 -2.56
N GLU A 6 15.93 -9.97 -3.48
CA GLU A 6 15.71 -9.91 -4.92
C GLU A 6 14.44 -10.67 -5.32
N GLY A 7 13.69 -10.16 -6.31
CA GLY A 7 12.45 -10.80 -6.79
C GLY A 7 11.21 -10.58 -5.92
N GLY A 8 11.37 -9.99 -4.72
CA GLY A 8 10.25 -9.49 -3.93
C GLY A 8 9.75 -8.14 -4.44
N THR A 9 8.46 -7.86 -4.26
CA THR A 9 7.86 -6.55 -4.57
C THR A 9 6.94 -6.08 -3.43
N TRP A 10 6.68 -4.78 -3.36
CA TRP A 10 5.79 -4.18 -2.34
C TRP A 10 4.36 -3.94 -2.88
N LEU A 11 4.22 -3.81 -4.19
CA LEU A 11 2.97 -3.62 -4.92
C LEU A 11 3.03 -4.47 -6.19
N ALA A 12 1.94 -5.16 -6.49
CA ALA A 12 1.77 -5.82 -7.76
C ALA A 12 0.29 -5.94 -8.12
N LEU A 13 0.03 -6.01 -9.42
CA LEU A 13 -1.28 -6.31 -9.99
C LEU A 13 -1.15 -7.36 -11.09
N SER A 14 -2.22 -8.11 -11.30
CA SER A 14 -2.42 -9.02 -12.42
C SER A 14 -3.69 -8.61 -13.15
N LEU A 15 -3.63 -8.62 -14.48
CA LEU A 15 -4.79 -8.35 -15.33
C LEU A 15 -5.92 -9.38 -15.13
N LYS A 16 -5.66 -10.51 -14.48
CA LYS A 16 -6.71 -11.46 -14.03
C LYS A 16 -7.53 -10.95 -12.83
N GLY A 17 -7.27 -9.72 -12.37
CA GLY A 17 -8.05 -9.05 -11.32
C GLY A 17 -7.49 -9.20 -9.91
N LYS A 18 -6.24 -9.64 -9.72
CA LYS A 18 -5.58 -9.62 -8.40
C LYS A 18 -4.73 -8.37 -8.25
N ALA A 19 -4.78 -7.72 -7.10
CA ALA A 19 -3.75 -6.75 -6.69
C ALA A 19 -3.40 -6.94 -5.22
N ALA A 20 -2.18 -6.52 -4.86
CA ALA A 20 -1.66 -6.74 -3.53
C ALA A 20 -0.64 -5.67 -3.15
N VAL A 21 -0.73 -5.21 -1.91
CA VAL A 21 0.18 -4.24 -1.30
C VAL A 21 0.63 -4.73 0.06
N ILE A 22 1.91 -4.57 0.36
CA ILE A 22 2.47 -4.80 1.69
C ILE A 22 2.98 -3.51 2.31
N LEU A 23 2.65 -3.29 3.58
CA LEU A 23 3.16 -2.18 4.39
C LEU A 23 4.00 -2.72 5.54
N ASN A 24 4.97 -1.92 5.97
CA ASN A 24 5.76 -2.20 7.16
C ASN A 24 4.98 -1.80 8.41
N ILE A 25 5.03 -2.60 9.48
CA ILE A 25 4.63 -2.15 10.82
C ILE A 25 5.89 -1.79 11.58
N ASN A 26 6.14 -0.50 11.75
CA ASN A 26 7.36 -0.01 12.41
C ASN A 26 7.13 0.21 13.91
N GLY A 27 8.18 0.05 14.72
CA GLY A 27 8.18 0.45 16.13
C GLY A 27 7.37 -0.42 17.10
N GLU A 28 6.82 -1.55 16.65
CA GLU A 28 6.20 -2.54 17.56
C GLU A 28 7.22 -3.52 18.14
N VAL A 29 8.22 -3.92 17.35
CA VAL A 29 9.35 -4.75 17.80
C VAL A 29 10.63 -4.31 17.09
N VAL A 30 11.78 -4.70 17.66
CA VAL A 30 13.08 -4.56 16.99
C VAL A 30 13.09 -5.41 15.73
N THR A 31 13.55 -4.84 14.62
CA THR A 31 13.65 -5.56 13.34
C THR A 31 14.71 -6.66 13.46
N ASP A 32 14.33 -7.88 13.08
CA ASP A 32 15.20 -9.05 13.10
C ASP A 32 15.67 -9.38 11.68
N ALA A 33 16.98 -9.26 11.45
CA ALA A 33 17.61 -9.48 10.15
C ALA A 33 17.55 -10.95 9.69
N SER A 34 17.35 -11.90 10.61
CA SER A 34 17.23 -13.33 10.29
C SER A 34 15.87 -13.70 9.69
N LYS A 35 14.86 -12.82 9.80
CA LYS A 35 13.50 -13.04 9.29
C LYS A 35 13.44 -13.00 7.76
N LYS A 36 12.57 -13.83 7.21
CA LYS A 36 12.37 -14.00 5.75
C LYS A 36 12.03 -12.68 5.03
N GLY A 37 12.32 -12.67 3.73
CA GLY A 37 11.77 -11.77 2.70
C GLY A 37 10.25 -11.66 2.78
N ARG A 38 9.68 -10.45 2.81
CA ARG A 38 8.20 -10.28 2.73
C ARG A 38 7.70 -9.95 1.33
N GLY A 39 8.59 -9.49 0.44
CA GLY A 39 8.18 -9.11 -0.92
C GLY A 39 7.66 -10.30 -1.75
N PHE A 40 8.08 -11.53 -1.43
CA PHE A 40 7.54 -12.73 -2.08
C PHE A 40 6.10 -13.04 -1.67
N LEU A 41 5.62 -12.53 -0.52
CA LEU A 41 4.21 -12.67 -0.14
C LEU A 41 3.27 -12.02 -1.16
N ILE A 42 3.76 -10.98 -1.85
CA ILE A 42 3.03 -10.31 -2.92
C ILE A 42 3.09 -11.14 -4.20
N SER A 43 4.31 -11.45 -4.67
CA SER A 43 4.50 -12.20 -5.93
C SER A 43 3.78 -13.56 -5.89
N ASN A 44 3.91 -14.31 -4.79
CA ASN A 44 3.29 -15.62 -4.63
C ASN A 44 1.76 -15.56 -4.76
N PHE A 45 1.11 -14.59 -4.12
CA PHE A 45 -0.34 -14.41 -4.23
C PHE A 45 -0.79 -14.05 -5.65
N ILE A 46 -0.07 -13.14 -6.29
CA ILE A 46 -0.41 -12.65 -7.63
C ILE A 46 -0.30 -13.77 -8.68
N THR A 47 0.68 -14.66 -8.53
CA THR A 47 0.91 -15.78 -9.46
C THR A 47 0.16 -17.06 -9.11
N SER A 48 -0.40 -17.17 -7.89
CA SER A 48 -1.17 -18.35 -7.50
C SER A 48 -2.60 -18.32 -8.04
N ASN A 49 -3.29 -19.47 -7.96
CA ASN A 49 -4.71 -19.58 -8.23
C ASN A 49 -5.58 -19.45 -6.96
N ASP A 50 -4.97 -19.12 -5.81
CA ASP A 50 -5.68 -19.07 -4.53
C ASP A 50 -6.68 -17.91 -4.49
N SER A 51 -7.77 -18.11 -3.77
CA SER A 51 -8.60 -16.98 -3.32
C SER A 51 -7.85 -16.15 -2.29
N ILE A 52 -8.29 -14.90 -2.09
CA ILE A 52 -7.72 -14.01 -1.08
C ILE A 52 -7.85 -14.63 0.31
N GLU A 53 -9.01 -15.20 0.62
CA GLU A 53 -9.31 -15.80 1.90
C GLU A 53 -8.43 -17.02 2.17
N SER A 54 -8.26 -17.91 1.20
CA SER A 54 -7.40 -19.10 1.36
C SER A 54 -5.95 -18.69 1.62
N TYR A 55 -5.43 -17.79 0.77
CA TYR A 55 -4.04 -17.34 0.87
C TYR A 55 -3.75 -16.66 2.21
N LEU A 56 -4.63 -15.74 2.66
CA LEU A 56 -4.44 -15.03 3.92
C LEU A 56 -4.62 -15.93 5.15
N ASN A 57 -5.53 -16.91 5.10
CA ASN A 57 -5.73 -17.84 6.21
C ASN A 57 -4.51 -18.73 6.42
N ASP A 58 -3.93 -19.25 5.33
CA ASP A 58 -2.74 -20.10 5.43
C ASP A 58 -1.51 -19.30 5.88
N LEU A 59 -1.35 -18.08 5.35
CA LEU A 59 -0.31 -17.16 5.80
C LEU A 59 -0.47 -16.74 7.27
N HIS A 60 -1.71 -16.55 7.74
CA HIS A 60 -1.98 -16.24 9.14
C HIS A 60 -1.59 -17.41 10.06
N LYS A 61 -1.89 -18.66 9.66
CA LYS A 61 -1.47 -19.86 10.39
C LYS A 61 0.05 -20.00 10.45
N GLU A 62 0.76 -19.82 9.32
CA GLU A 62 2.24 -19.85 9.28
C GLU A 62 2.82 -18.80 10.24
N ASN A 63 2.28 -17.58 10.21
CA ASN A 63 2.73 -16.50 11.08
C ASN A 63 2.54 -16.76 12.57
N ILE A 64 1.40 -17.32 12.96
CA ILE A 64 1.14 -17.63 14.37
C ILE A 64 2.10 -18.70 14.87
N ASN A 65 2.34 -19.73 14.06
CA ASN A 65 3.11 -20.90 14.47
C ASN A 65 4.63 -20.65 14.43
N GLU A 66 5.13 -20.05 13.36
CA GLU A 66 6.57 -19.97 13.07
C GLU A 66 7.14 -18.54 13.22
N LYS A 67 6.28 -17.53 13.13
CA LYS A 67 6.65 -16.10 13.10
C LYS A 67 7.83 -15.80 12.16
N PRO A 68 7.79 -16.20 10.88
CA PRO A 68 8.99 -16.18 10.02
C PRO A 68 9.32 -14.78 9.46
N TYR A 69 8.42 -13.80 9.59
CA TYR A 69 8.57 -12.45 9.03
C TYR A 69 8.63 -11.37 10.10
N ASN A 70 9.29 -10.24 9.78
CA ASN A 70 9.16 -8.99 10.55
C ASN A 70 7.73 -8.41 10.38
N PRO A 71 7.21 -7.65 11.36
CA PRO A 71 5.84 -7.11 11.35
C PRO A 71 5.41 -6.41 10.05
N TYR A 72 4.22 -6.75 9.54
CA TYR A 72 3.68 -6.18 8.31
C TYR A 72 2.15 -6.14 8.29
N CYS A 73 1.61 -5.32 7.39
CA CYS A 73 0.22 -5.41 6.96
C CYS A 73 0.17 -5.82 5.49
N LEU A 74 -0.75 -6.71 5.14
CA LEU A 74 -1.10 -7.03 3.76
C LEU A 74 -2.48 -6.49 3.43
N VAL A 75 -2.60 -5.93 2.23
CA VAL A 75 -3.86 -5.53 1.63
C VAL A 75 -3.97 -6.23 0.28
N LEU A 76 -4.95 -7.13 0.15
CA LEU A 76 -5.21 -7.87 -1.08
C LEU A 76 -6.54 -7.46 -1.66
N PHE A 77 -6.59 -7.34 -2.99
CA PHE A 77 -7.74 -6.88 -3.75
C PHE A 77 -8.13 -7.91 -4.81
N ASN A 78 -9.43 -8.10 -4.96
CA ASN A 78 -10.04 -8.62 -6.18
C ASN A 78 -10.63 -7.42 -6.94
N LEU A 79 -9.94 -7.01 -8.00
CA LEU A 79 -10.27 -5.84 -8.80
C LEU A 79 -11.56 -6.03 -9.61
N ASN A 80 -12.00 -7.28 -9.86
CA ASN A 80 -13.21 -7.55 -10.63
C ASN A 80 -14.49 -7.26 -9.83
N ASN A 81 -14.44 -7.32 -8.50
CA ASN A 81 -15.60 -7.10 -7.63
C ASN A 81 -15.32 -6.11 -6.48
N THR A 82 -14.16 -5.46 -6.50
CA THR A 82 -13.68 -4.51 -5.47
C THR A 82 -13.51 -5.10 -4.06
N ASP A 83 -13.52 -6.43 -3.91
CA ASP A 83 -13.30 -7.05 -2.60
C ASP A 83 -11.89 -6.75 -2.10
N MET A 84 -11.81 -6.23 -0.88
CA MET A 84 -10.56 -5.93 -0.22
C MET A 84 -10.46 -6.73 1.08
N HIS A 85 -9.30 -7.33 1.31
CA HIS A 85 -8.99 -7.97 2.58
C HIS A 85 -7.71 -7.40 3.17
N TYR A 86 -7.68 -7.36 4.50
CA TYR A 86 -6.56 -6.87 5.29
C TYR A 86 -6.10 -7.94 6.28
N LEU A 87 -4.78 -8.09 6.39
CA LEU A 87 -4.15 -8.92 7.42
C LEU A 87 -3.03 -8.12 8.10
N SER A 88 -3.03 -8.07 9.43
CA SER A 88 -1.88 -7.61 10.21
C SER A 88 -1.15 -8.81 10.79
N SER A 89 0.16 -8.89 10.61
CA SER A 89 0.96 -10.00 11.14
C SER A 89 1.19 -9.92 12.65
N THR A 90 0.87 -8.79 13.29
CA THR A 90 1.07 -8.59 14.75
C THR A 90 -0.16 -8.89 15.57
N LYS A 91 -1.28 -9.21 14.92
CA LYS A 91 -2.55 -9.51 15.58
C LYS A 91 -2.80 -11.01 15.53
N SER A 92 -3.36 -11.54 16.62
CA SER A 92 -3.89 -12.91 16.66
C SER A 92 -5.23 -13.03 15.94
N THR A 93 -5.90 -11.91 15.66
CA THR A 93 -7.10 -11.91 14.84
C THR A 93 -6.71 -12.16 13.39
N GLY A 94 -7.42 -13.11 12.76
CA GLY A 94 -7.18 -13.51 11.37
C GLY A 94 -7.49 -12.41 10.35
N PRO A 95 -7.42 -12.75 9.05
CA PRO A 95 -7.71 -11.79 8.00
C PRO A 95 -9.14 -11.24 8.11
N LYS A 96 -9.29 -9.95 7.81
CA LYS A 96 -10.56 -9.23 7.83
C LYS A 96 -10.94 -8.83 6.41
N LYS A 97 -12.14 -9.19 5.98
CA LYS A 97 -12.75 -8.58 4.79
C LYS A 97 -13.14 -7.14 5.15
N ILE A 98 -12.68 -6.18 4.37
CA ILE A 98 -13.01 -4.78 4.55
C ILE A 98 -14.23 -4.48 3.70
N CYS A 99 -15.39 -4.57 4.33
CA CYS A 99 -16.64 -4.14 3.72
C CYS A 99 -16.87 -2.66 4.08
N THR A 100 -17.56 -1.89 3.23
CA THR A 100 -18.26 -0.66 3.62
C THR A 100 -17.48 0.66 3.79
N SER A 101 -16.49 0.98 2.96
CA SER A 101 -16.06 2.38 2.86
C SER A 101 -15.67 2.78 1.45
N ASP A 102 -16.22 3.89 0.97
CA ASP A 102 -15.85 4.49 -0.31
C ASP A 102 -14.39 4.96 -0.32
N ILE A 103 -13.80 5.20 0.86
CA ILE A 103 -12.41 5.66 1.01
C ILE A 103 -11.73 5.01 2.20
N ILE A 104 -10.59 4.36 1.94
CA ILE A 104 -9.79 3.66 2.95
C ILE A 104 -8.37 4.20 2.91
N GLY A 105 -7.83 4.56 4.08
CA GLY A 105 -6.44 4.98 4.25
C GLY A 105 -5.71 4.00 5.16
N ILE A 106 -4.59 3.45 4.69
CA ILE A 106 -3.75 2.52 5.46
C ILE A 106 -2.30 2.99 5.35
N GLY A 107 -1.62 3.04 6.49
CA GLY A 107 -0.18 3.32 6.56
C GLY A 107 0.53 2.37 7.50
N ASN A 108 1.78 2.69 7.86
CA ASN A 108 2.61 1.82 8.69
C ASN A 108 2.15 1.68 10.17
N GLY A 109 1.11 2.42 10.58
CA GLY A 109 0.41 2.22 11.85
C GLY A 109 -0.65 1.11 11.80
N GLY A 110 -0.95 0.58 10.60
CA GLY A 110 -2.05 -0.36 10.38
C GLY A 110 -3.42 0.34 10.37
N LEU A 111 -4.49 -0.47 10.35
CA LEU A 111 -5.87 0.01 10.26
C LEU A 111 -6.44 0.53 11.60
N GLU A 112 -6.02 -0.05 12.73
CA GLU A 112 -6.58 0.26 14.06
C GLU A 112 -5.96 1.50 14.71
N HIS A 113 -4.71 1.82 14.35
CA HIS A 113 -3.97 2.96 14.90
C HIS A 113 -3.34 3.78 13.76
N PRO A 114 -4.17 4.42 12.92
CA PRO A 114 -3.67 5.19 11.80
C PRO A 114 -2.82 6.37 12.29
N TYR A 115 -1.74 6.67 11.58
CA TYR A 115 -0.99 7.90 11.80
C TYR A 115 -1.82 9.12 11.36
N LYS A 116 -1.54 10.29 11.95
CA LYS A 116 -2.30 11.52 11.68
C LYS A 116 -2.27 11.93 10.21
N LYS A 117 -1.16 11.63 9.52
CA LYS A 117 -1.02 11.85 8.08
C LYS A 117 -1.92 10.94 7.23
N VAL A 118 -2.26 9.75 7.71
CA VAL A 118 -3.18 8.83 7.02
C VAL A 118 -4.60 9.37 7.16
N GLU A 119 -4.99 9.82 8.36
CA GLU A 119 -6.29 10.47 8.58
C GLU A 119 -6.43 11.75 7.74
N THR A 120 -5.43 12.64 7.80
CA THR A 120 -5.43 13.89 7.03
C THR A 120 -5.45 13.62 5.53
N GLY A 121 -4.61 12.67 5.08
CA GLY A 121 -4.54 12.30 3.68
C GLY A 121 -5.82 11.66 3.16
N LYS A 122 -6.56 10.93 4.01
CA LYS A 122 -7.86 10.37 3.66
C LYS A 122 -8.89 11.46 3.36
N GLU A 123 -8.93 12.52 4.16
CA GLU A 123 -9.84 13.66 3.93
C GLU A 123 -9.43 14.48 2.70
N GLU A 124 -8.13 14.73 2.50
CA GLU A 124 -7.63 15.43 1.31
C GLU A 124 -7.92 14.62 0.03
N PHE A 125 -7.69 13.29 0.05
CA PHE A 125 -8.05 12.39 -1.05
C PHE A 125 -9.55 12.41 -1.34
N LYS A 126 -10.39 12.40 -0.29
CA LYS A 126 -11.85 12.51 -0.43
C LYS A 126 -12.28 13.75 -1.21
N CYS A 127 -11.74 14.91 -0.87
CA CYS A 127 -12.03 16.15 -1.60
C CYS A 127 -11.61 16.06 -3.07
N ILE A 128 -10.42 15.50 -3.36
CA ILE A 128 -9.94 15.34 -4.74
C ILE A 128 -10.88 14.48 -5.58
N ILE A 129 -11.36 13.37 -5.01
CA ILE A 129 -12.27 12.44 -5.72
C ILE A 129 -13.67 13.02 -5.87
N GLN A 130 -14.19 13.74 -4.87
CA GLN A 130 -15.51 14.38 -4.95
C GLN A 130 -15.57 15.47 -6.03
N ASP A 131 -14.47 16.17 -6.26
CA ASP A 131 -14.35 17.22 -7.29
C ASP A 131 -13.80 16.69 -8.62
N ALA A 132 -13.67 15.37 -8.78
CA ALA A 132 -13.10 14.76 -9.97
C ALA A 132 -14.11 14.72 -11.12
N ASP A 133 -13.69 15.23 -12.28
CA ASP A 133 -14.36 15.00 -13.56
C ASP A 133 -13.71 13.77 -14.21
N THR A 134 -14.42 12.64 -14.22
CA THR A 134 -13.90 11.37 -14.75
C THR A 134 -13.65 11.40 -16.26
N SER A 135 -14.21 12.37 -16.99
CA SER A 135 -13.88 12.58 -18.41
C SER A 135 -12.49 13.18 -18.61
N LYS A 136 -11.88 13.73 -17.55
CA LYS A 136 -10.54 14.34 -17.52
C LYS A 136 -9.61 13.55 -16.62
N GLN A 137 -9.40 12.28 -16.98
CA GLN A 137 -8.58 11.36 -16.20
C GLN A 137 -7.18 11.93 -15.88
N GLU A 138 -6.54 12.62 -16.83
CA GLU A 138 -5.21 13.21 -16.62
C GLU A 138 -5.23 14.30 -15.53
N ASP A 139 -6.25 15.15 -15.49
CA ASP A 139 -6.39 16.18 -14.44
C ASP A 139 -6.51 15.54 -13.06
N LEU A 140 -7.22 14.40 -12.96
CA LEU A 140 -7.31 13.63 -11.72
C LEU A 140 -5.95 13.05 -11.32
N ILE A 141 -5.21 12.47 -12.28
CA ILE A 141 -3.85 11.94 -12.04
C ILE A 141 -2.93 13.04 -11.51
N GLU A 142 -2.93 14.22 -12.12
CA GLU A 142 -2.10 15.35 -11.67
C GLU A 142 -2.47 15.84 -10.26
N LYS A 143 -3.77 15.95 -9.95
CA LYS A 143 -4.22 16.30 -8.59
C LYS A 143 -3.75 15.27 -7.56
N LEU A 144 -3.83 13.99 -7.88
CA LEU A 144 -3.38 12.90 -7.01
C LEU A 144 -1.86 12.90 -6.84
N ILE A 145 -1.08 13.11 -7.91
CA ILE A 145 0.38 13.25 -7.83
C ILE A 145 0.78 14.45 -6.97
N TYR A 146 0.12 15.60 -7.15
CA TYR A 146 0.36 16.79 -6.34
C TYR A 146 0.10 16.51 -4.84
N PHE A 147 -1.03 15.87 -4.54
CA PHE A 147 -1.37 15.41 -3.20
C PHE A 147 -0.31 14.48 -2.59
N LEU A 148 0.13 13.46 -3.34
CA LEU A 148 1.13 12.49 -2.89
C LEU A 148 2.50 13.13 -2.62
N LYS A 149 2.81 14.27 -3.25
CA LYS A 149 4.02 15.08 -3.03
C LYS A 149 3.91 16.06 -1.86
N SER A 150 2.80 16.06 -1.12
CA SER A 150 2.58 16.97 0.01
C SER A 150 3.63 16.77 1.12
N LYS A 151 4.38 17.85 1.40
CA LYS A 151 5.38 17.94 2.48
C LYS A 151 4.78 18.41 3.81
N LYS A 152 3.48 18.70 3.85
CA LYS A 152 2.77 19.18 5.04
C LYS A 152 2.95 18.18 6.18
N LYS A 153 3.38 18.69 7.34
CA LYS A 153 3.58 17.88 8.55
C LYS A 153 2.26 17.77 9.30
N CYS A 154 1.81 16.54 9.53
CA CYS A 154 0.63 16.21 10.32
C CYS A 154 1.07 15.94 11.75
N LEU A 155 1.21 17.00 12.55
CA LEU A 155 1.58 16.94 13.97
C LEU A 155 0.54 17.71 14.81
N PRO A 156 0.31 17.34 16.08
CA PRO A 156 0.90 16.19 16.78
C PRO A 156 0.39 14.84 16.24
N ASP A 157 1.20 13.80 16.42
CA ASP A 157 0.88 12.42 16.03
C ASP A 157 1.43 11.48 17.12
N ASP A 158 0.60 11.21 18.12
CA ASP A 158 1.01 10.49 19.32
C ASP A 158 1.40 9.05 19.03
N GLU A 159 0.72 8.38 18.09
CA GLU A 159 1.04 6.99 17.74
C GLU A 159 2.36 6.90 16.97
N LEU A 160 2.61 7.83 16.03
CA LEU A 160 3.90 7.90 15.35
C LEU A 160 5.02 8.28 16.32
N GLN A 161 4.77 9.20 17.26
CA GLN A 161 5.73 9.58 18.30
C GLN A 161 6.04 8.42 19.23
N ARG A 162 5.03 7.65 19.65
CA ARG A 162 5.21 6.45 20.49
C ARG A 162 6.05 5.38 19.79
N ARG A 163 5.80 5.12 18.50
CA ARG A 163 6.51 4.09 17.73
C ARG A 163 7.89 4.52 17.25
N CYS A 164 8.08 5.79 16.96
CA CYS A 164 9.29 6.33 16.32
C CYS A 164 9.77 7.63 17.00
N PRO A 165 10.08 7.62 18.31
CA PRO A 165 10.26 8.85 19.10
C PRO A 165 11.38 9.76 18.59
N MET A 166 12.43 9.20 17.96
CA MET A 166 13.54 9.99 17.43
C MET A 166 13.28 10.55 16.02
N ALA A 167 12.34 9.98 15.26
CA ALA A 167 12.16 10.26 13.84
C ALA A 167 10.75 10.78 13.48
N TYR A 168 9.79 10.78 14.40
CA TYR A 168 8.37 11.03 14.12
C TYR A 168 8.10 12.32 13.34
N LYS A 169 8.79 13.43 13.67
CA LYS A 169 8.65 14.71 12.94
C LYS A 169 9.07 14.59 11.47
N ASN A 170 10.08 13.79 11.17
CA ASN A 170 10.52 13.57 9.78
C ASN A 170 9.53 12.66 9.03
N LEU A 171 8.90 11.72 9.74
CA LEU A 171 7.97 10.74 9.18
C LEU A 171 6.51 11.24 9.09
N SER A 172 6.18 12.42 9.61
CA SER A 172 4.79 12.89 9.75
C SER A 172 4.17 13.58 8.51
N SER A 173 4.80 13.48 7.34
CA SER A 173 4.24 13.95 6.06
C SER A 173 3.91 12.77 5.13
N ILE A 174 3.05 13.00 4.14
CA ILE A 174 2.74 12.03 3.07
C ILE A 174 3.99 11.80 2.22
N PHE A 175 4.57 12.87 1.70
CA PHE A 175 5.90 12.83 1.10
C PHE A 175 6.96 12.96 2.21
N ILE A 176 7.58 11.85 2.56
CA ILE A 176 8.71 11.82 3.50
C ILE A 176 9.96 12.17 2.70
N SER A 177 10.61 13.28 3.06
CA SER A 177 11.91 13.64 2.50
C SER A 177 13.01 13.36 3.51
N GLY A 178 14.03 12.63 3.08
CA GLY A 178 15.18 12.28 3.90
C GLY A 178 16.28 11.67 3.03
N LYS A 179 17.51 11.76 3.52
CA LYS A 179 18.70 11.25 2.83
C LYS A 179 18.76 9.72 2.89
N ASP A 180 18.55 9.17 4.09
CA ASP A 180 18.67 7.73 4.36
C ASP A 180 17.32 7.00 4.25
N TYR A 181 16.21 7.71 4.44
CA TYR A 181 14.85 7.17 4.31
C TYR A 181 13.89 8.23 3.78
N GLY A 182 13.10 7.88 2.77
CA GLY A 182 12.12 8.78 2.18
C GLY A 182 11.22 8.12 1.13
N THR A 183 10.17 8.82 0.75
CA THR A 183 9.27 8.41 -0.32
C THR A 183 10.01 8.49 -1.66
N ARG A 184 10.15 7.37 -2.36
CA ARG A 184 10.83 7.29 -3.66
C ARG A 184 9.87 7.20 -4.84
N THR A 185 8.67 6.69 -4.61
CA THR A 185 7.73 6.36 -5.67
C THR A 185 6.31 6.75 -5.27
N HIS A 186 5.55 7.22 -6.24
CA HIS A 186 4.11 7.47 -6.17
C HIS A 186 3.44 6.61 -7.23
N SER A 187 2.52 5.74 -6.83
CA SER A 187 1.82 4.83 -7.74
C SER A 187 0.32 5.08 -7.64
N ILE A 188 -0.34 5.24 -8.78
CA ILE A 188 -1.77 5.45 -8.92
C ILE A 188 -2.31 4.32 -9.80
N LEU A 189 -3.34 3.62 -9.32
CA LEU A 189 -4.07 2.61 -10.07
C LEU A 189 -5.53 3.09 -10.21
N LEU A 190 -5.96 3.33 -11.44
CA LEU A 190 -7.33 3.66 -11.78
C LEU A 190 -7.95 2.50 -12.56
N ILE A 191 -9.20 2.17 -12.23
CA ILE A 191 -10.00 1.16 -12.93
C ILE A 191 -11.38 1.76 -13.16
N ASP A 192 -11.79 1.86 -14.41
CA ASP A 192 -13.10 2.40 -14.77
C ASP A 192 -14.19 1.32 -14.86
N GLY A 193 -15.44 1.75 -15.04
CA GLY A 193 -16.59 0.84 -15.19
C GLY A 193 -16.56 -0.03 -16.45
N ALA A 194 -15.65 0.22 -17.39
CA ALA A 194 -15.41 -0.58 -18.58
C ALA A 194 -14.20 -1.53 -18.42
N ASN A 195 -13.68 -1.65 -17.19
CA ASN A 195 -12.52 -2.44 -16.81
C ASN A 195 -11.19 -1.99 -17.45
N ASN A 196 -11.12 -0.76 -17.95
CA ASN A 196 -9.86 -0.19 -18.40
C ASN A 196 -9.01 0.14 -17.16
N VAL A 197 -7.74 -0.23 -17.22
CA VAL A 197 -6.76 -0.05 -16.16
C VAL A 197 -5.78 1.01 -16.61
N THR A 198 -5.62 2.05 -15.80
CA THR A 198 -4.51 3.01 -15.93
C THR A 198 -3.63 2.90 -14.69
N PHE A 199 -2.36 2.57 -14.89
CA PHE A 199 -1.35 2.59 -13.84
C PHE A 199 -0.33 3.68 -14.15
N VAL A 200 -0.18 4.64 -13.23
CA VAL A 200 0.81 5.71 -13.31
C VAL A 200 1.77 5.56 -12.16
N GLU A 201 3.07 5.62 -12.46
CA GLU A 201 4.11 5.64 -11.46
C GLU A 201 5.07 6.79 -11.69
N GLU A 202 5.27 7.62 -10.67
CA GLU A 202 6.35 8.59 -10.62
C GLU A 202 7.41 8.17 -9.62
N THR A 203 8.63 7.99 -10.10
CA THR A 203 9.78 7.64 -9.28
C THR A 203 10.76 8.80 -9.23
N LEU A 204 11.12 9.21 -8.02
CA LEU A 204 12.23 10.13 -7.76
C LEU A 204 13.53 9.38 -8.07
N MET A 205 14.34 9.93 -8.95
CA MET A 205 15.61 9.38 -9.41
C MET A 205 16.78 9.83 -8.50
N PRO A 206 17.97 9.21 -8.57
CA PRO A 206 19.12 9.61 -7.74
C PRO A 206 19.61 11.04 -7.98
N ASP A 207 19.35 11.60 -9.17
CA ASP A 207 19.64 12.98 -9.55
C ASP A 207 18.55 13.99 -9.12
N PHE A 208 17.59 13.54 -8.28
CA PHE A 208 16.45 14.32 -7.80
C PHE A 208 15.45 14.75 -8.87
N THR A 209 15.49 14.16 -10.06
CA THR A 209 14.43 14.32 -11.07
C THR A 209 13.31 13.31 -10.87
N TRP A 210 12.10 13.64 -11.32
CA TRP A 210 10.98 12.70 -11.34
C TRP A 210 10.88 12.04 -12.70
N LYS A 211 10.84 10.71 -12.73
CA LYS A 211 10.55 9.93 -13.94
C LYS A 211 9.14 9.37 -13.82
N ARG A 212 8.28 9.69 -14.80
CA ARG A 212 6.93 9.11 -14.92
C ARG A 212 6.93 7.92 -15.87
N GLN A 213 6.18 6.89 -15.52
CA GLN A 213 5.78 5.79 -16.39
C GLN A 213 4.27 5.61 -16.30
N GLN A 214 3.65 5.28 -17.42
CA GLN A 214 2.21 5.04 -17.51
C GLN A 214 1.96 3.79 -18.33
N PHE A 215 1.03 2.96 -17.86
CA PHE A 215 0.62 1.73 -18.50
C PHE A 215 -0.90 1.70 -18.57
N GLU A 216 -1.41 1.41 -19.76
CA GLU A 216 -2.84 1.28 -20.01
C GLU A 216 -3.13 -0.15 -20.45
N ASN A 217 -4.15 -0.74 -19.86
CA ASN A 217 -4.55 -2.12 -20.14
C ASN A 217 -6.03 -2.34 -19.84
N LYS A 218 -6.48 -3.58 -19.89
CA LYS A 218 -7.85 -3.98 -19.55
C LYS A 218 -7.84 -5.20 -18.65
N LEU A 219 -8.68 -5.22 -17.61
CA LEU A 219 -8.85 -6.44 -16.82
C LEU A 219 -9.43 -7.54 -17.71
N ILE A 220 -8.89 -8.74 -17.54
CA ILE A 220 -9.34 -9.96 -18.19
C ILE A 220 -10.51 -10.47 -17.35
N CYS A 221 -11.73 -10.17 -17.79
CA CYS A 221 -12.91 -10.82 -17.27
C CYS A 221 -12.95 -12.26 -17.80
N ASN A 222 -12.66 -13.23 -16.95
CA ASN A 222 -13.05 -14.60 -17.24
C ASN A 222 -14.58 -14.65 -17.18
N MET A 223 -15.23 -14.72 -18.33
CA MET A 223 -16.65 -15.11 -18.39
C MET A 223 -16.71 -16.55 -17.90
N TYR A 224 -17.22 -16.74 -16.67
CA TYR A 224 -17.66 -18.03 -16.19
C TYR A 224 -19.13 -18.22 -16.51
#